data_AF-A0A3B8ZF64-F1
#
_entry.id   AF-A0A3B8ZF64-F1
#
_cell.length_a   1.000
_cell.length_b   1.000
_cell.length_c   1.000
_cell.angle_alpha   90.00
_cell.angle_beta   90.00
_cell.angle_gamma   90.00
#
_symmetry.space_group_name_H-M   'P 1'
#
loop_
_entity.id
_entity.type
_entity.pdbx_description
1 polymer ?
#
loop_
_entity_poly.entity_id
_entity_poly.type
_entity_poly.pdbx_seq_one_letter_code
_entity_poly.pdbx_strand_id
1 'polypeptide(L)'
;MVTVAKKKCQCLQASVLLSWIAVTLNGCSSSTSDSENKPTSKRQFINVGTAPTGGAFFTVGSAICEVVNSHSGDLNWRVAAESTGGSMENIRLLSQGKIQFAMSNSSITYFAVRGTQGWEQAHEVRSVLTLFPNIAMFVTLADSGIQSIADLKGKRVYLGPEGAGFEYFVDP
;
A
#
# COMPACT_ATOMS: atom_id res chain seq x y z
N MET A 1 -9.48 -6.32 -0.69
CA MET A 1 -9.65 -5.22 -1.68
C MET A 1 -8.29 -4.57 -1.92
N VAL A 2 -8.02 -4.05 -3.12
CA VAL A 2 -6.82 -3.25 -3.43
C VAL A 2 -7.21 -1.78 -3.43
N THR A 3 -6.40 -0.96 -2.76
CA THR A 3 -6.69 0.44 -2.46
C THR A 3 -5.50 1.32 -2.82
N VAL A 4 -5.77 2.56 -3.24
CA VAL A 4 -4.79 3.62 -3.53
C VAL A 4 -5.11 4.88 -2.74
N ALA A 5 -4.11 5.71 -2.46
CA ALA A 5 -4.37 7.06 -1.96
C ALA A 5 -5.01 7.90 -3.06
N LYS A 6 -5.98 8.75 -2.69
CA LYS A 6 -6.45 9.80 -3.59
C LYS A 6 -5.32 10.82 -3.69
N LYS A 7 -4.66 10.93 -4.84
CA LYS A 7 -3.78 12.08 -5.08
C LYS A 7 -4.67 13.33 -4.98
N LYS A 8 -4.38 14.22 -4.02
CA LYS A 8 -4.78 15.62 -4.20
C LYS A 8 -4.12 16.04 -5.50
N CYS A 9 -4.94 16.42 -6.48
CA CYS A 9 -4.45 17.07 -7.68
C CYS A 9 -3.92 18.43 -7.23
N GLN A 10 -2.71 18.45 -6.67
CA GLN A 10 -1.94 19.66 -6.53
C GLN A 10 -1.56 20.02 -7.96
N CYS A 11 -2.42 20.83 -8.57
CA CYS A 11 -2.03 21.62 -9.72
C CYS A 11 -0.69 22.24 -9.36
N LEU A 12 0.33 21.77 -10.07
CA LEU A 12 1.60 22.42 -10.33
C LEU A 12 1.51 23.90 -9.93
N GLN A 13 1.92 24.26 -8.71
CA GLN A 13 2.22 25.64 -8.41
C GLN A 13 3.50 25.94 -9.16
N ALA A 14 3.32 26.29 -10.43
CA ALA A 14 4.29 26.91 -11.28
C ALA A 14 4.66 28.24 -10.62
N SER A 15 5.61 28.18 -9.67
CA SER A 15 6.35 29.34 -9.21
C SER A 15 7.35 29.73 -10.30
N VAL A 16 6.82 30.13 -11.45
CA VAL A 16 7.53 30.91 -12.46
C VAL A 16 7.44 32.34 -11.99
N LEU A 17 8.47 32.80 -11.26
CA LEU A 17 8.65 34.22 -10.97
C LEU A 17 10.15 34.54 -10.91
N LEU A 18 10.61 35.08 -12.04
CA LEU A 18 11.65 36.11 -12.19
C LEU A 18 13.01 35.90 -11.52
N SER A 19 14.00 35.51 -12.33
CA SER A 19 15.25 36.28 -12.45
C SER A 19 15.92 35.98 -13.78
N TRP A 20 15.53 36.77 -14.79
CA TRP A 20 16.39 37.07 -15.93
C TRP A 20 17.40 38.15 -15.51
N ILE A 21 18.56 38.13 -16.18
CA ILE A 21 19.68 39.09 -16.16
C ILE A 21 20.87 38.66 -15.29
N ALA A 22 21.79 37.94 -15.93
CA ALA A 22 23.22 38.28 -15.92
C ALA A 22 23.92 37.56 -17.08
N VAL A 23 23.90 38.21 -18.26
CA VAL A 23 24.90 37.95 -19.30
C VAL A 23 26.17 38.65 -18.84
N THR A 24 27.19 37.88 -18.48
CA THR A 24 28.59 38.35 -18.53
C THR A 24 29.45 37.29 -19.18
N LEU A 25 30.16 37.76 -20.21
CA LEU A 25 31.13 37.03 -21.01
C LEU A 25 32.26 36.46 -20.13
N ASN A 26 32.66 35.22 -20.39
CA ASN A 26 34.05 34.77 -20.25
C ASN A 26 34.35 33.59 -21.18
N GLY A 27 35.17 33.86 -22.20
CA GLY A 27 36.36 33.10 -22.60
C GLY A 27 36.25 31.61 -22.95
N CYS A 28 36.54 31.29 -24.21
CA CYS A 28 36.84 29.96 -24.76
C CYS A 28 37.91 29.16 -23.98
N SER A 29 37.68 27.87 -23.81
CA SER A 29 38.67 26.84 -24.18
C SER A 29 37.96 25.53 -24.54
N SER A 30 38.34 24.99 -25.70
CA SER A 30 37.85 23.81 -26.40
C SER A 30 37.93 22.49 -25.62
N SER A 31 36.82 21.74 -25.64
CA SER A 31 36.69 20.31 -26.00
C SER A 31 35.58 19.67 -25.16
N THR A 32 34.33 19.85 -25.57
CA THR A 32 33.20 19.14 -24.97
C THR A 32 32.73 18.12 -25.99
N SER A 33 33.07 16.86 -25.75
CA SER A 33 32.35 15.74 -26.30
C SER A 33 30.89 15.90 -25.89
N ASP A 34 30.02 16.22 -26.84
CA ASP A 34 28.57 16.15 -26.68
C ASP A 34 28.19 14.67 -26.49
N SER A 35 28.41 14.18 -25.28
CA SER A 35 27.69 13.05 -24.76
C SER A 35 26.25 13.54 -24.58
N GLU A 36 25.41 13.30 -25.59
CA GLU A 36 23.97 13.33 -25.46
C GLU A 36 23.59 12.45 -24.25
N ASN A 37 23.50 13.07 -23.08
CA ASN A 37 23.00 12.44 -21.88
C ASN A 37 21.47 12.41 -22.04
N LYS A 38 20.97 11.49 -22.87
CA LYS A 38 19.54 11.17 -22.89
C LYS A 38 19.15 10.90 -21.44
N PRO A 39 18.20 11.65 -20.86
CA PRO A 39 17.76 11.38 -19.50
C PRO A 39 17.26 9.93 -19.49
N THR A 40 18.04 9.04 -18.88
CA THR A 40 17.61 7.68 -18.63
C THR A 40 16.42 7.82 -17.70
N SER A 41 15.23 7.55 -18.25
CA SER A 41 13.99 7.58 -17.47
C SER A 41 14.22 6.75 -16.22
N LYS A 42 14.17 7.37 -15.04
CA LYS A 42 14.41 6.68 -13.78
C LYS A 42 13.29 5.66 -13.58
N ARG A 43 13.65 4.38 -13.48
CA ARG A 43 12.70 3.29 -13.25
C ARG A 43 11.83 3.61 -12.03
N GLN A 44 10.52 3.58 -12.23
CA GLN A 44 9.53 3.82 -11.18
C GLN A 44 9.36 2.54 -10.36
N PHE A 45 9.38 2.66 -9.03
CA PHE A 45 9.11 1.56 -8.13
C PHE A 45 7.72 1.75 -7.52
N ILE A 46 6.91 0.71 -7.58
CA ILE A 46 5.54 0.68 -7.07
C ILE A 46 5.48 -0.37 -5.98
N ASN A 47 5.28 0.10 -4.76
CA ASN A 47 5.18 -0.77 -3.59
C ASN A 47 3.71 -1.05 -3.30
N VAL A 48 3.42 -2.33 -3.08
CA VAL A 48 2.08 -2.85 -2.77
C VAL A 48 2.10 -3.38 -1.34
N GLY A 49 1.50 -2.67 -0.39
CA GLY A 49 1.39 -3.15 0.99
C GLY A 49 0.45 -4.35 1.08
N THR A 50 0.85 -5.39 1.82
CA THR A 50 0.09 -6.65 1.90
C THR A 50 -0.25 -7.07 3.33
N ALA A 51 0.44 -8.07 3.88
CA ALA A 51 0.30 -8.59 5.24
C ALA A 51 1.62 -9.27 5.61
N PRO A 52 1.78 -9.83 6.83
CA PRO A 52 3.00 -10.54 7.17
C PRO A 52 3.25 -11.72 6.22
N THR A 53 4.53 -12.06 6.02
CA THR A 53 4.94 -13.24 5.26
C THR A 53 4.21 -14.49 5.77
N GLY A 54 3.67 -15.29 4.84
CA GLY A 54 2.86 -16.47 5.14
C GLY A 54 1.35 -16.19 5.22
N GLY A 55 0.92 -14.93 5.26
CA GLY A 55 -0.48 -14.55 5.15
C GLY A 55 -1.01 -14.58 3.72
N ALA A 56 -2.31 -14.79 3.56
CA ALA A 56 -2.96 -14.88 2.25
C ALA A 56 -2.75 -13.63 1.38
N PHE A 57 -2.76 -12.43 1.98
CA PHE A 57 -2.54 -11.18 1.23
C PHE A 57 -1.11 -11.08 0.68
N PHE A 58 -0.10 -11.56 1.42
CA PHE A 58 1.27 -11.56 0.92
C PHE A 58 1.44 -12.48 -0.28
N THR A 59 0.88 -13.70 -0.21
CA THR A 59 0.91 -14.67 -1.31
C THR A 59 0.19 -14.14 -2.55
N VAL A 60 -1.04 -13.64 -2.39
CA VAL A 60 -1.83 -13.11 -3.51
C VAL A 60 -1.20 -11.84 -4.08
N GLY A 61 -0.75 -10.91 -3.23
CA GLY A 61 -0.09 -9.68 -3.66
C GLY A 61 1.21 -9.95 -4.43
N SER A 62 2.01 -10.92 -3.98
CA SER A 62 3.24 -11.33 -4.67
C SER A 62 2.94 -11.90 -6.06
N ALA A 63 1.94 -12.78 -6.17
CA ALA A 63 1.52 -13.34 -7.46
C ALA A 63 1.00 -12.25 -8.42
N ILE A 64 0.23 -11.27 -7.92
CA ILE A 64 -0.20 -10.11 -8.72
C ILE A 64 1.03 -9.33 -9.21
N CYS A 65 1.99 -9.03 -8.34
CA CYS A 65 3.19 -8.28 -8.72
C CYS A 65 4.02 -9.03 -9.77
N GLU A 66 4.14 -10.35 -9.65
CA GLU A 66 4.83 -11.19 -10.63
C GLU A 66 4.17 -11.11 -12.01
N VAL A 67 2.85 -11.27 -12.09
CA VAL A 67 2.09 -11.16 -13.34
C VAL A 67 2.19 -9.76 -13.93
N VAL A 68 2.08 -8.71 -13.11
CA VAL A 68 2.21 -7.32 -13.60
C VAL A 68 3.61 -7.07 -14.15
N ASN A 69 4.65 -7.55 -13.47
CA ASN A 69 6.02 -7.39 -13.92
C ASN A 69 6.29 -8.17 -15.23
N SER A 70 5.71 -9.36 -15.41
CA SER A 70 5.89 -10.16 -16.64
C SER A 70 5.17 -9.56 -17.85
N HIS A 71 4.18 -8.69 -17.63
CA HIS A 71 3.43 -7.99 -18.68
C HIS A 71 3.76 -6.49 -18.73
N SER A 72 4.85 -6.06 -18.11
CA SER A 72 5.22 -4.63 -18.07
C SER A 72 5.69 -4.09 -19.43
N GLY A 73 6.18 -4.93 -20.34
CA GLY A 73 6.66 -4.51 -21.65
C GLY A 73 7.72 -3.41 -21.54
N ASP A 74 7.53 -2.33 -22.29
CA ASP A 74 8.42 -1.15 -22.26
C ASP A 74 8.07 -0.15 -21.16
N LEU A 75 7.07 -0.43 -20.31
CA LEU A 75 6.72 0.44 -19.20
C LEU A 75 7.86 0.44 -18.17
N ASN A 76 8.39 1.62 -17.86
CA ASN A 76 9.52 1.78 -16.96
C ASN A 76 9.13 1.76 -15.48
N TRP A 77 8.35 0.75 -15.08
CA TRP A 77 7.89 0.52 -13.72
C TRP A 77 8.22 -0.90 -13.24
N ARG A 78 8.50 -1.04 -11.95
CA ARG A 78 8.65 -2.33 -11.26
C ARG A 78 7.75 -2.35 -10.04
N VAL A 79 6.96 -3.40 -9.91
CA VAL A 79 6.02 -3.57 -8.80
C VAL A 79 6.57 -4.59 -7.81
N ALA A 80 6.48 -4.31 -6.51
CA ALA A 80 6.90 -5.21 -5.45
C ALA A 80 5.84 -5.29 -4.35
N ALA A 81 5.61 -6.51 -3.85
CA ALA A 81 4.79 -6.74 -2.67
C ALA A 81 5.63 -6.49 -1.41
N GLU A 82 5.09 -5.70 -0.49
CA GLU A 82 5.71 -5.36 0.78
C GLU A 82 4.99 -6.08 1.91
N SER A 83 5.76 -6.75 2.78
CA SER A 83 5.25 -7.32 4.02
C SER A 83 4.96 -6.19 5.01
N THR A 84 3.77 -6.21 5.59
CA THR A 84 3.31 -5.19 6.56
C THR A 84 2.55 -5.85 7.70
N GLY A 85 2.17 -5.09 8.73
CA GLY A 85 1.26 -5.51 9.81
C GLY A 85 -0.20 -5.67 9.39
N GLY A 86 -0.57 -5.32 8.15
CA GLY A 86 -1.91 -5.54 7.60
C GLY A 86 -2.69 -4.27 7.31
N SER A 87 -4.02 -4.39 7.28
CA SER A 87 -4.95 -3.41 6.68
C SER A 87 -4.82 -1.99 7.28
N MET A 88 -4.72 -1.85 8.61
CA MET A 88 -4.59 -0.53 9.23
C MET A 88 -3.26 0.16 8.88
N GLU A 89 -2.14 -0.57 8.98
CA GLU A 89 -0.84 -0.03 8.59
C GLU A 89 -0.82 0.34 7.10
N ASN A 90 -1.34 -0.53 6.24
CA ASN A 90 -1.43 -0.32 4.80
C ASN A 90 -2.14 0.99 4.43
N ILE A 91 -3.27 1.29 5.08
CA ILE A 91 -4.00 2.54 4.83
C ILE A 91 -3.19 3.77 5.30
N ARG A 92 -2.48 3.67 6.43
CA ARG A 92 -1.59 4.74 6.91
C ARG A 92 -0.42 4.97 5.95
N LEU A 93 0.23 3.90 5.49
CA LEU A 93 1.33 3.98 4.52
C LEU A 93 0.87 4.57 3.18
N LEU A 94 -0.32 4.19 2.69
CA LEU A 94 -0.95 4.79 1.52
C LEU A 94 -1.16 6.29 1.72
N SER A 95 -1.76 6.68 2.85
CA SER A 95 -2.06 8.08 3.15
C SER A 95 -0.80 8.94 3.30
N GLN A 96 0.30 8.34 3.77
CA GLN A 96 1.61 8.99 3.86
C GLN A 96 2.37 9.02 2.52
N GLY A 97 1.83 8.40 1.46
CA GLY A 97 2.49 8.30 0.15
C GLY A 97 3.72 7.38 0.14
N LYS A 98 3.92 6.56 1.17
CA LYS A 98 5.07 5.64 1.28
C LYS A 98 4.92 4.39 0.39
N ILE A 99 3.68 4.01 0.11
CA ILE A 99 3.33 2.95 -0.85
C ILE A 99 2.25 3.47 -1.79
N GLN A 100 2.14 2.87 -2.98
CA GLN A 100 1.24 3.35 -4.03
C GLN A 100 -0.07 2.56 -4.05
N PHE A 101 0.01 1.26 -3.75
CA PHE A 101 -1.14 0.38 -3.61
C PHE A 101 -1.07 -0.35 -2.28
N ALA A 102 -2.20 -0.80 -1.78
CA ALA A 102 -2.22 -1.74 -0.69
C ALA A 102 -3.44 -2.64 -0.71
N MET A 103 -3.30 -3.82 -0.12
CA MET A 103 -4.41 -4.71 0.17
C MET A 103 -5.02 -4.32 1.52
N SER A 104 -6.33 -4.23 1.57
CA SER A 104 -7.06 -3.95 2.81
C SER A 104 -8.42 -4.65 2.83
N ASN A 105 -8.89 -4.93 4.04
CA ASN A 105 -10.28 -5.36 4.27
C ASN A 105 -11.25 -4.19 4.00
N SER A 106 -12.42 -4.51 3.44
CA SER A 106 -13.43 -3.51 3.09
C SER A 106 -14.01 -2.81 4.32
N SER A 107 -14.23 -3.54 5.42
CA SER A 107 -14.69 -2.99 6.70
C SER A 107 -13.70 -1.98 7.28
N ILE A 108 -12.41 -2.32 7.33
CA ILE A 108 -11.37 -1.40 7.80
C ILE A 108 -11.30 -0.17 6.89
N THR A 109 -11.31 -0.38 5.57
CA THR A 109 -11.30 0.74 4.62
C THR A 109 -12.52 1.64 4.82
N TYR A 110 -13.71 1.07 5.09
CA TYR A 110 -14.95 1.80 5.39
C TYR A 110 -14.81 2.69 6.63
N PHE A 111 -14.18 2.19 7.69
CA PHE A 111 -13.95 2.96 8.91
C PHE A 111 -12.88 4.02 8.73
N ALA A 112 -11.78 3.69 8.03
CA ALA A 112 -10.69 4.61 7.79
C ALA A 112 -11.09 5.83 6.97
N VAL A 113 -11.90 5.66 5.91
CA VAL A 113 -12.35 6.81 5.09
C VAL A 113 -13.33 7.73 5.82
N ARG A 114 -13.88 7.30 6.97
CA ARG A 114 -14.77 8.09 7.82
C ARG A 114 -14.13 8.59 9.11
N GLY A 115 -12.95 8.09 9.48
CA GLY A 115 -12.33 8.43 10.77
C GLY A 115 -13.15 7.93 11.96
N THR A 116 -13.64 6.69 11.90
CA THR A 116 -14.46 6.05 12.95
C THR A 116 -13.81 4.76 13.42
N GLN A 117 -14.25 4.16 14.54
CA GLN A 117 -13.79 2.83 14.99
C GLN A 117 -12.26 2.74 15.16
N GLY A 118 -11.70 3.62 16.01
CA GLY A 118 -10.27 3.66 16.35
C GLY A 118 -9.40 4.47 15.39
N TRP A 119 -9.97 5.07 14.35
CA TRP A 119 -9.26 6.00 13.46
C TRP A 119 -9.39 7.44 13.95
N GLU A 120 -8.26 8.09 14.26
CA GLU A 120 -8.21 9.48 14.74
C GLU A 120 -8.70 10.51 13.72
N GLN A 121 -8.62 10.17 12.43
CA GLN A 121 -9.01 11.03 11.32
C GLN A 121 -9.45 10.22 10.11
N ALA A 122 -10.16 10.87 9.19
CA ALA A 122 -10.52 10.28 7.91
C ALA A 122 -9.32 10.21 6.96
N HIS A 123 -9.13 9.06 6.32
CA HIS A 123 -8.08 8.80 5.35
C HIS A 123 -8.61 8.83 3.92
N GLU A 124 -8.02 9.67 3.06
CA GLU A 124 -8.43 9.79 1.66
C GLU A 124 -7.87 8.65 0.79
N VAL A 125 -8.48 7.48 0.87
CA VAL A 125 -8.13 6.33 0.03
C VAL A 125 -9.28 5.92 -0.91
N ARG A 126 -8.98 5.14 -1.96
CA ARG A 126 -9.91 4.69 -3.00
C ARG A 126 -9.69 3.23 -3.33
N SER A 127 -10.78 2.46 -3.41
CA SER A 127 -10.75 1.08 -3.90
C SER A 127 -10.52 1.05 -5.41
N VAL A 128 -9.68 0.13 -5.86
CA VAL A 128 -9.43 -0.15 -7.28
C VAL A 128 -10.02 -1.51 -7.67
N LEU A 129 -9.97 -2.49 -6.77
CA LEU A 129 -10.40 -3.87 -7.05
C LEU A 129 -10.87 -4.59 -5.78
N THR A 130 -11.96 -5.35 -5.90
CA THR A 130 -12.35 -6.37 -4.91
C THR A 130 -11.83 -7.72 -5.38
N LEU A 131 -11.10 -8.43 -4.52
CA LEU A 131 -10.41 -9.68 -4.90
C LEU A 131 -11.25 -10.91 -4.57
N PHE A 132 -11.42 -11.21 -3.29
CA PHE A 132 -12.14 -12.38 -2.80
C PHE A 132 -12.81 -12.05 -1.45
N PRO A 133 -13.88 -12.77 -1.07
CA PRO A 133 -14.49 -12.64 0.24
C PRO A 133 -13.52 -13.14 1.31
N ASN A 134 -13.40 -12.40 2.41
CA ASN A 134 -12.64 -12.84 3.58
C ASN A 134 -13.61 -13.53 4.55
N ILE A 135 -13.38 -14.81 4.85
CA ILE A 135 -14.22 -15.62 5.72
C ILE A 135 -13.56 -15.69 7.09
N ALA A 136 -14.29 -15.29 8.14
CA ALA A 136 -13.82 -15.45 9.51
C ALA A 136 -13.72 -16.95 9.84
N MET A 137 -12.50 -17.40 10.14
CA MET A 137 -12.21 -18.79 10.44
C MET A 137 -11.77 -18.93 11.89
N PHE A 138 -12.45 -19.80 12.63
CA PHE A 138 -12.11 -20.18 13.99
C PHE A 138 -11.52 -21.58 13.95
N VAL A 139 -10.28 -21.71 14.42
CA VAL A 139 -9.52 -22.97 14.35
C VAL A 139 -9.12 -23.37 15.76
N THR A 140 -9.34 -24.63 16.10
CA THR A 140 -8.91 -25.24 17.35
C THR A 140 -8.16 -26.53 17.07
N LEU A 141 -7.42 -27.03 18.05
CA LEU A 141 -6.82 -28.36 17.96
C LEU A 141 -7.91 -29.42 18.04
N ALA A 142 -7.75 -30.51 17.29
CA ALA A 142 -8.74 -31.59 17.23
C ALA A 142 -9.02 -32.21 18.62
N ASP A 143 -8.04 -32.23 19.51
CA ASP A 143 -8.11 -32.77 20.88
C ASP A 143 -8.49 -31.73 21.94
N SER A 144 -8.74 -30.48 21.55
CA SER A 144 -9.06 -29.39 22.50
C SER A 144 -10.43 -29.52 23.18
N GLY A 145 -11.30 -30.37 22.65
CA GLY A 145 -12.70 -30.51 23.10
C GLY A 145 -13.59 -29.31 22.77
N ILE A 146 -13.08 -28.30 22.04
CA ILE A 146 -13.85 -27.13 21.62
C ILE A 146 -14.61 -27.45 20.33
N GLN A 147 -15.94 -27.40 20.39
CA GLN A 147 -16.82 -27.70 19.25
C GLN A 147 -17.70 -26.51 18.83
N SER A 148 -17.77 -25.48 19.67
CA SER A 148 -18.55 -24.27 19.42
C SER A 148 -17.79 -23.01 19.85
N ILE A 149 -18.23 -21.85 19.35
CA ILE A 149 -17.70 -20.55 19.79
C ILE A 149 -17.92 -20.34 21.29
N ALA A 150 -19.00 -20.87 21.87
CA ALA A 150 -19.29 -20.74 23.29
C ALA A 150 -18.21 -21.42 24.17
N ASP A 151 -17.60 -22.50 23.68
CA ASP A 151 -16.56 -23.24 24.41
C ASP A 151 -15.23 -22.45 24.51
N LEU A 152 -15.08 -21.37 23.73
CA LEU A 152 -13.94 -20.46 23.83
C LEU A 152 -13.98 -19.57 25.09
N LYS A 153 -15.12 -19.54 25.82
CA LYS A 153 -15.24 -18.75 27.04
C LYS A 153 -14.20 -19.16 28.08
N GLY A 154 -13.40 -18.21 28.54
CA GLY A 154 -12.32 -18.44 29.50
C GLY A 154 -11.11 -19.17 28.93
N LYS A 155 -11.05 -19.42 27.61
CA LYS A 155 -9.87 -19.94 26.92
C LYS A 155 -9.00 -18.79 26.42
N ARG A 156 -7.73 -19.08 26.18
CA ARG A 156 -6.83 -18.15 25.48
C ARG A 156 -7.12 -18.23 23.99
N VAL A 157 -7.48 -17.10 23.38
CA VAL A 157 -7.78 -16.99 21.95
C VAL A 157 -6.77 -16.04 21.33
N TYR A 158 -6.13 -16.48 20.24
CA TYR A 158 -5.27 -15.64 19.44
C TYR A 158 -6.08 -15.06 18.28
N LEU A 159 -6.13 -13.73 18.17
CA LEU A 159 -6.91 -13.02 17.16
C LEU A 159 -6.09 -12.65 15.90
N GLY A 160 -4.79 -12.92 15.90
CA GLY A 160 -3.89 -12.49 14.83
C GLY A 160 -3.12 -11.21 15.18
N PRO A 161 -2.39 -10.65 14.20
CA PRO A 161 -1.69 -9.38 14.35
C PRO A 161 -2.66 -8.23 14.57
N GLU A 162 -2.28 -7.29 15.44
CA GLU A 162 -3.03 -6.05 15.67
C GLU A 162 -3.20 -5.25 14.36
N GLY A 163 -4.42 -4.79 14.07
CA GLY A 163 -4.71 -4.01 12.87
C GLY A 163 -4.83 -4.79 11.57
N ALA A 164 -4.71 -6.12 11.61
CA ALA A 164 -5.10 -6.99 10.51
C ALA A 164 -6.63 -7.01 10.31
N GLY A 165 -7.38 -6.78 11.39
CA GLY A 165 -8.81 -6.53 11.38
C GLY A 165 -9.70 -7.65 11.87
N PHE A 166 -9.12 -8.74 12.36
CA PHE A 166 -9.92 -9.81 12.96
C PHE A 166 -10.58 -9.34 14.25
N GLU A 167 -9.96 -8.40 14.97
CA GLU A 167 -10.53 -7.79 16.18
C GLU A 167 -11.94 -7.20 15.92
N TYR A 168 -12.17 -6.57 14.76
CA TYR A 168 -13.48 -6.00 14.42
C TYR A 168 -14.59 -7.03 14.17
N PHE A 169 -14.28 -8.32 14.08
CA PHE A 169 -15.28 -9.38 13.99
C PHE A 169 -15.72 -9.91 15.36
N VAL A 170 -14.93 -9.66 16.40
CA VAL A 170 -15.14 -10.23 17.74
C VAL A 170 -15.37 -9.18 18.82
N ASP A 171 -14.99 -7.94 18.57
CA ASP A 171 -15.27 -6.79 19.44
C ASP A 171 -16.78 -6.45 19.36
N PRO A 172 -17.47 -6.27 20.49
CA PRO A 172 -18.93 -6.06 20.54
C PRO A 172 -19.41 -4.70 20.00
#